data_AF-A0A8T4N5Z0-F1
#
_entry.id   AF-A0A8T4N5Z0-F1
#
_cell.length_a   1.000
_cell.length_b   1.000
_cell.length_c   1.000
_cell.angle_alpha   90.00
_cell.angle_beta   90.00
_cell.angle_gamma   90.00
#
_symmetry.space_group_name_H-M   'P 1'
#
loop_
_entity.id
_entity.type
_entity.pdbx_description
1 polymer ?
#
loop_
_entity_poly.entity_id
_entity_poly.type
_entity_poly.pdbx_seq_one_letter_code
_entity_poly.pdbx_strand_id
1 'polypeptide(L)'
;MPQCGDGYVQGQEQCDDGNTYNNDGCTNQCLTEFCGDGIVQTGEVCDDGNTADGDGCSAICEEEKECTKNSDCSDGLFCNGGEICNQNYECVAGTPPVVNDGLFCTTDSCDESQDKVLHNPLVVNDSVACTTDVCDENLNKIVHQPNDNLCNNGLFCDGTEYCNPLIGCQPGTAVSCTANNLPEILMCTNNPDSNPVTLDFAPGFTSVCNERTDSCTIGTYEFTHTCNANMCGAECELGEELAIECGTDVGECRSGEIVVQCTSSCEWESDRGKACVGEIKPVNEICDGKDNNCNGLTDEGLGNEFEKLKYSAVNTGDVILLDGFSAFSEERVDFFHGWIYQEDGRVDGEGSLHARGTSSNGTKVQINLKFTVIEIIESDCEKVTWRNSARGTYWVYGEGTEAIEEDYVDVTYYLLTGKIKVVGVGDVDFEFEDIIDNNFEG
;
A
#
# COMPACT_ATOMS: atom_id res chain seq x y z
N MET A 1 57.20 -86.14 80.06
CA MET A 1 56.65 -84.96 79.37
C MET A 1 55.15 -85.05 79.56
N PRO A 2 54.45 -83.94 79.85
CA PRO A 2 52.98 -83.95 79.88
C PRO A 2 52.48 -84.52 78.54
N GLN A 3 51.62 -85.53 78.59
CA GLN A 3 50.99 -86.13 77.43
C GLN A 3 49.50 -86.27 77.72
N CYS A 4 48.69 -85.70 76.83
CA CYS A 4 47.25 -85.82 76.93
C CYS A 4 46.80 -87.28 76.87
N GLY A 5 45.93 -87.68 77.80
CA GLY A 5 45.34 -89.01 77.91
C GLY A 5 46.10 -89.97 78.82
N ASP A 6 46.90 -89.47 79.77
CA ASP A 6 47.68 -90.30 80.70
C ASP A 6 47.00 -90.51 82.08
N GLY A 7 45.84 -89.90 82.27
CA GLY A 7 45.01 -89.93 83.47
C GLY A 7 45.34 -88.84 84.50
N TYR A 8 46.25 -87.91 84.18
CA TYR A 8 46.69 -86.86 85.10
C TYR A 8 46.75 -85.48 84.44
N VAL A 9 45.91 -84.55 84.92
CA VAL A 9 45.95 -83.14 84.48
C VAL A 9 47.29 -82.48 84.83
N GLN A 10 48.10 -82.15 83.82
CA GLN A 10 49.44 -81.60 83.96
C GLN A 10 49.73 -80.46 82.96
N GLY A 11 50.48 -79.46 83.41
CA GLY A 11 50.94 -78.39 82.51
C GLY A 11 49.82 -77.46 82.04
N GLN A 12 49.53 -77.46 80.74
CA GLN A 12 48.50 -76.63 80.10
C GLN A 12 47.18 -77.37 79.83
N GLU A 13 47.08 -78.62 80.29
CA GLU A 13 45.87 -79.43 80.20
C GLU A 13 44.79 -78.85 81.11
N GLN A 14 43.57 -78.73 80.60
CA GLN A 14 42.39 -78.32 81.36
C GLN A 14 41.63 -79.52 81.94
N CYS A 15 41.79 -80.70 81.33
CA CYS A 15 41.28 -81.99 81.75
C CYS A 15 42.24 -83.11 81.29
N ASP A 16 42.04 -84.33 81.79
CA ASP A 16 42.63 -85.58 81.29
C ASP A 16 41.79 -86.75 81.84
N ASP A 17 41.20 -87.56 80.96
CA ASP A 17 40.32 -88.69 81.30
C ASP A 17 40.97 -90.06 81.04
N GLY A 18 42.28 -90.09 80.79
CA GLY A 18 43.04 -91.32 80.61
C GLY A 18 43.02 -91.88 79.18
N ASN A 19 42.55 -91.12 78.19
CA ASN A 19 42.76 -91.42 76.78
C ASN A 19 42.71 -90.16 75.87
N THR A 20 42.73 -90.31 74.55
CA THR A 20 42.71 -89.19 73.58
C THR A 20 41.53 -89.27 72.61
N TYR A 21 40.46 -89.95 73.02
CA TYR A 21 39.20 -89.86 72.29
C TYR A 21 38.55 -88.53 72.64
N ASN A 22 37.85 -87.94 71.68
CA ASN A 22 36.94 -86.85 72.02
C ASN A 22 35.67 -87.50 72.56
N ASN A 23 34.91 -86.74 73.34
CA ASN A 23 33.56 -87.06 73.74
C ASN A 23 33.46 -88.14 74.85
N ASP A 24 34.38 -88.13 75.80
CA ASP A 24 34.32 -88.96 77.00
C ASP A 24 34.79 -88.23 78.29
N GLY A 25 34.80 -86.90 78.25
CA GLY A 25 35.09 -86.03 79.39
C GLY A 25 36.31 -85.13 79.18
N CYS A 26 37.08 -85.34 78.12
CA CYS A 26 38.18 -84.49 77.73
C CYS A 26 38.49 -84.59 76.23
N THR A 27 38.77 -83.47 75.56
CA THR A 27 39.15 -83.50 74.13
C THR A 27 40.53 -84.13 73.93
N ASN A 28 40.84 -84.56 72.71
CA ASN A 28 42.16 -85.08 72.32
C ASN A 28 43.32 -84.06 72.39
N GLN A 29 43.01 -82.80 72.71
CA GLN A 29 43.96 -81.72 73.01
C GLN A 29 44.03 -81.40 74.51
N CYS A 30 43.35 -82.19 75.35
CA CYS A 30 43.21 -81.99 76.79
C CYS A 30 42.60 -80.63 77.17
N LEU A 31 41.66 -80.18 76.36
CA LEU A 31 40.78 -79.06 76.64
C LEU A 31 39.45 -79.60 77.18
N THR A 32 38.89 -78.88 78.15
CA THR A 32 37.56 -79.21 78.70
C THR A 32 36.56 -79.15 77.56
N GLU A 33 35.71 -80.16 77.45
CA GLU A 33 34.61 -80.20 76.48
C GLU A 33 33.56 -79.14 76.87
N PHE A 34 33.14 -78.34 75.89
CA PHE A 34 32.08 -77.35 76.06
C PHE A 34 31.39 -77.09 74.73
N CYS A 35 30.15 -76.62 74.81
CA CYS A 35 29.38 -76.21 73.64
C CYS A 35 29.99 -74.98 72.96
N GLY A 36 30.23 -75.09 71.66
CA GLY A 36 30.83 -74.04 70.83
C GLY A 36 32.33 -74.20 70.63
N ASP A 37 32.86 -75.42 70.80
CA ASP A 37 34.27 -75.74 70.59
C ASP A 37 34.56 -76.33 69.19
N GLY A 38 33.51 -76.52 68.38
CA GLY A 38 33.55 -77.03 67.02
C GLY A 38 33.48 -78.56 66.94
N ILE A 39 33.27 -79.25 68.07
CA ILE A 39 33.27 -80.71 68.15
C ILE A 39 31.99 -81.17 68.85
N VAL A 40 31.09 -81.84 68.10
CA VAL A 40 29.85 -82.40 68.66
C VAL A 40 30.13 -83.53 69.65
N GLN A 41 29.80 -83.28 70.92
CA GLN A 41 29.97 -84.20 72.05
C GLN A 41 28.65 -84.94 72.40
N THR A 42 28.67 -85.81 73.41
CA THR A 42 27.59 -86.72 73.82
C THR A 42 26.61 -85.92 74.65
N GLY A 43 25.44 -85.68 74.09
CA GLY A 43 24.44 -84.81 74.68
C GLY A 43 24.28 -83.50 73.91
N GLU A 44 25.21 -83.17 73.02
CA GLU A 44 25.07 -82.10 72.04
C GLU A 44 24.34 -82.62 70.80
N VAL A 45 23.43 -81.80 70.28
CA VAL A 45 22.71 -82.08 69.03
C VAL A 45 23.45 -81.47 67.84
N CYS A 46 24.15 -80.35 68.06
CA CYS A 46 24.96 -79.61 67.10
C CYS A 46 26.16 -78.95 67.82
N ASP A 47 27.12 -78.43 67.06
CA ASP A 47 28.15 -77.47 67.52
C ASP A 47 28.66 -76.73 66.26
N ASP A 48 28.52 -75.41 66.22
CA ASP A 48 28.94 -74.55 65.09
C ASP A 48 30.24 -73.76 65.36
N GLY A 49 30.95 -74.12 66.44
CA GLY A 49 32.25 -73.56 66.80
C GLY A 49 32.18 -72.24 67.55
N ASN A 50 31.00 -71.83 68.02
CA ASN A 50 30.87 -70.72 68.97
C ASN A 50 29.57 -70.82 69.80
N THR A 51 29.25 -69.77 70.58
CA THR A 51 28.03 -69.73 71.42
C THR A 51 27.14 -68.55 71.05
N ALA A 52 27.22 -68.05 69.83
CA ALA A 52 26.25 -67.10 69.30
C ALA A 52 24.95 -67.86 69.03
N ASP A 53 23.83 -67.14 69.12
CA ASP A 53 22.54 -67.68 68.71
C ASP A 53 22.27 -67.23 67.26
N GLY A 54 21.63 -68.08 66.46
CA GLY A 54 21.13 -67.81 65.11
C GLY A 54 22.10 -68.13 63.97
N ASP A 55 23.21 -68.81 64.22
CA ASP A 55 24.21 -69.24 63.23
C ASP A 55 24.28 -70.76 63.00
N GLY A 56 23.37 -71.52 63.63
CA GLY A 56 23.12 -72.93 63.33
C GLY A 56 23.13 -73.83 64.55
N CYS A 57 23.71 -73.38 65.67
CA CYS A 57 23.67 -74.10 66.93
C CYS A 57 23.56 -73.16 68.14
N SER A 58 22.61 -73.44 69.03
CA SER A 58 22.39 -72.56 70.19
C SER A 58 23.57 -72.58 71.17
N ALA A 59 23.66 -71.59 72.06
CA ALA A 59 24.66 -71.55 73.13
C ALA A 59 24.63 -72.73 74.13
N ILE A 60 23.66 -73.65 74.00
CA ILE A 60 23.52 -74.88 74.78
C ILE A 60 23.56 -76.15 73.92
N CYS A 61 23.98 -76.02 72.66
CA CYS A 61 24.19 -77.10 71.70
C CYS A 61 22.93 -77.92 71.37
N GLU A 62 21.79 -77.23 71.38
CA GLU A 62 20.54 -77.68 70.79
C GLU A 62 20.35 -77.04 69.40
N GLU A 63 19.64 -77.74 68.50
CA GLU A 63 19.23 -77.19 67.20
C GLU A 63 18.45 -75.89 67.37
N GLU A 64 18.86 -74.88 66.62
CA GLU A 64 18.19 -73.59 66.62
C GLU A 64 16.94 -73.62 65.75
N LYS A 65 15.90 -72.93 66.22
CA LYS A 65 14.67 -72.75 65.45
C LYS A 65 14.80 -71.47 64.64
N GLU A 66 14.64 -71.55 63.31
CA GLU A 66 14.73 -70.36 62.46
C GLU A 66 13.66 -69.32 62.80
N CYS A 67 12.49 -69.76 63.27
CA CYS A 67 11.40 -68.89 63.71
C CYS A 67 10.58 -69.47 64.86
N THR A 68 9.91 -68.61 65.63
CA THR A 68 8.95 -69.03 66.68
C THR A 68 7.54 -68.50 66.46
N LYS A 69 7.40 -67.51 65.58
CA LYS A 69 6.14 -66.88 65.15
C LYS A 69 6.32 -66.30 63.75
N ASN A 70 5.24 -66.11 63.02
CA ASN A 70 5.27 -65.60 61.65
C ASN A 70 5.99 -64.24 61.51
N SER A 71 5.93 -63.38 62.54
CA SER A 71 6.63 -62.09 62.49
C SER A 71 8.15 -62.20 62.46
N ASP A 72 8.71 -63.35 62.86
CA ASP A 72 10.16 -63.59 62.81
C ASP A 72 10.64 -63.85 61.37
N CYS A 73 9.72 -64.29 60.50
CA CYS A 73 9.98 -64.62 59.10
C CYS A 73 9.75 -63.45 58.14
N SER A 74 9.26 -62.32 58.63
CA SER A 74 8.85 -61.23 57.75
C SER A 74 10.07 -60.55 57.12
N ASP A 75 10.15 -60.55 55.79
CA ASP A 75 11.19 -59.84 55.05
C ASP A 75 10.87 -58.35 54.81
N GLY A 76 9.68 -57.92 55.26
CA GLY A 76 9.18 -56.56 55.13
C GLY A 76 8.59 -56.23 53.76
N LEU A 77 8.46 -57.21 52.86
CA LEU A 77 7.79 -57.08 51.58
C LEU A 77 6.31 -57.48 51.73
N PHE A 78 5.44 -56.66 51.17
CA PHE A 78 3.99 -56.88 51.21
C PHE A 78 3.51 -57.71 50.01
N CYS A 79 4.09 -57.51 48.81
CA CYS A 79 3.56 -58.09 47.58
C CYS A 79 3.95 -59.55 47.33
N ASN A 80 4.92 -60.10 48.05
CA ASN A 80 5.19 -61.55 48.09
C ASN A 80 4.32 -62.28 49.15
N GLY A 81 3.63 -61.52 50.01
CA GLY A 81 2.71 -62.03 51.03
C GLY A 81 3.42 -62.46 52.30
N GLY A 82 2.75 -62.23 53.44
CA GLY A 82 3.34 -62.48 54.75
C GLY A 82 3.78 -63.93 54.96
N GLU A 83 5.04 -64.08 55.36
CA GLU A 83 5.72 -65.34 55.58
C GLU A 83 5.15 -66.07 56.80
N ILE A 84 5.16 -67.40 56.72
CA ILE A 84 4.63 -68.26 57.76
C ILE A 84 5.78 -69.01 58.40
N CYS A 85 5.82 -69.00 59.73
CA CYS A 85 6.65 -69.93 60.47
C CYS A 85 5.93 -71.29 60.49
N ASN A 86 6.48 -72.27 59.77
CA ASN A 86 5.83 -73.57 59.66
C ASN A 86 5.98 -74.40 60.95
N GLN A 87 5.39 -75.60 60.99
CA GLN A 87 5.45 -76.47 62.18
C GLN A 87 6.85 -77.05 62.45
N ASN A 88 7.76 -76.98 61.46
CA ASN A 88 9.16 -77.37 61.58
C ASN A 88 10.06 -76.18 61.97
N TYR A 89 9.47 -75.01 62.28
CA TYR A 89 10.19 -73.78 62.60
C TYR A 89 11.03 -73.20 61.45
N GLU A 90 10.63 -73.47 60.20
CA GLU A 90 11.24 -72.90 59.00
C GLU A 90 10.37 -71.77 58.45
N CYS A 91 11.01 -70.73 57.91
CA CYS A 91 10.30 -69.63 57.26
C CYS A 91 9.89 -70.02 55.84
N VAL A 92 8.59 -70.09 55.58
CA VAL A 92 8.04 -70.34 54.24
C VAL A 92 7.38 -69.08 53.69
N ALA A 93 7.62 -68.82 52.40
CA ALA A 93 7.01 -67.70 51.70
C ALA A 93 5.48 -67.74 51.82
N GLY A 94 4.90 -66.55 52.03
CA GLY A 94 3.46 -66.38 52.14
C GLY A 94 2.72 -66.56 50.82
N THR A 95 1.42 -66.32 50.86
CA THR A 95 0.62 -66.18 49.63
C THR A 95 0.56 -64.70 49.26
N PRO A 96 1.06 -64.30 48.08
CA PRO A 96 0.93 -62.94 47.58
C PRO A 96 -0.52 -62.43 47.61
N PRO A 97 -0.75 -61.12 47.85
CA PRO A 97 -2.08 -60.55 47.71
C PRO A 97 -2.59 -60.75 46.27
N VAL A 98 -3.89 -61.00 46.13
CA VAL A 98 -4.52 -61.04 44.81
C VAL A 98 -4.51 -59.62 44.25
N VAL A 99 -3.65 -59.38 43.26
CA VAL A 99 -3.46 -58.05 42.67
C VAL A 99 -4.63 -57.68 41.77
N ASN A 100 -5.12 -58.62 40.95
CA ASN A 100 -6.20 -58.34 40.01
C ASN A 100 -7.57 -58.38 40.71
N ASP A 101 -8.33 -57.29 40.61
CA ASP A 101 -9.68 -57.17 41.20
C ASP A 101 -10.80 -57.66 40.26
N GLY A 102 -10.43 -58.15 39.06
CA GLY A 102 -11.35 -58.62 38.04
C GLY A 102 -12.02 -57.51 37.24
N LEU A 103 -11.65 -56.24 37.45
CA LEU A 103 -12.10 -55.12 36.65
C LEU A 103 -11.16 -54.94 35.45
N PHE A 104 -11.74 -54.76 34.26
CA PHE A 104 -10.96 -54.58 33.04
C PHE A 104 -10.40 -53.16 32.94
N CYS A 105 -11.09 -52.16 33.50
CA CYS A 105 -10.72 -50.76 33.34
C CYS A 105 -9.66 -50.27 34.31
N THR A 106 -9.02 -51.17 35.05
CA THR A 106 -7.90 -50.88 35.94
C THR A 106 -6.65 -51.64 35.48
N THR A 107 -5.51 -50.97 35.58
CA THR A 107 -4.21 -51.64 35.64
C THR A 107 -3.90 -51.90 37.10
N ASP A 108 -3.87 -53.18 37.43
CA ASP A 108 -3.60 -53.61 38.78
C ASP A 108 -2.11 -53.86 38.98
N SER A 109 -1.58 -53.34 40.07
CA SER A 109 -0.19 -53.53 40.46
C SER A 109 -0.08 -53.58 41.98
N CYS A 110 1.03 -54.07 42.50
CA CYS A 110 1.29 -54.03 43.93
C CYS A 110 2.50 -53.13 44.19
N ASP A 111 2.35 -52.19 45.12
CA ASP A 111 3.36 -51.20 45.47
C ASP A 111 3.94 -51.50 46.85
N GLU A 112 5.18 -52.02 46.85
CA GLU A 112 5.95 -52.36 48.05
C GLU A 112 6.35 -51.14 48.88
N SER A 113 6.37 -49.94 48.30
CA SER A 113 6.69 -48.73 49.06
C SER A 113 5.50 -48.21 49.86
N GLN A 114 4.29 -48.63 49.50
CA GLN A 114 3.03 -48.19 50.09
C GLN A 114 2.27 -49.33 50.78
N ASP A 115 2.86 -50.53 50.82
CA ASP A 115 2.28 -51.77 51.36
C ASP A 115 0.83 -52.00 50.92
N LYS A 116 0.54 -51.81 49.62
CA LYS A 116 -0.82 -51.93 49.11
C LYS A 116 -0.90 -52.34 47.65
N VAL A 117 -2.05 -52.93 47.31
CA VAL A 117 -2.46 -53.13 45.92
C VAL A 117 -3.01 -51.82 45.36
N LEU A 118 -2.58 -51.47 44.14
CA LEU A 118 -2.99 -50.31 43.37
C LEU A 118 -3.87 -50.76 42.22
N HIS A 119 -5.05 -50.13 42.09
CA HIS A 119 -5.96 -50.30 40.96
C HIS A 119 -6.04 -48.96 40.23
N ASN A 120 -5.15 -48.76 39.25
CA ASN A 120 -5.05 -47.49 38.55
C ASN A 120 -5.96 -47.49 37.33
N PRO A 121 -6.83 -46.49 37.13
CA PRO A 121 -7.68 -46.43 35.94
C PRO A 121 -6.85 -46.51 34.65
N LEU A 122 -7.29 -47.30 33.69
CA LEU A 122 -6.69 -47.36 32.36
C LEU A 122 -6.76 -46.00 31.68
N VAL A 123 -5.67 -45.62 31.02
CA VAL A 123 -5.67 -44.49 30.11
C VAL A 123 -6.38 -44.92 28.82
N VAL A 124 -7.61 -44.44 28.64
CA VAL A 124 -8.48 -44.83 27.52
C VAL A 124 -8.51 -43.83 26.37
N ASN A 125 -7.78 -42.72 26.45
CA ASN A 125 -7.82 -41.68 25.43
C ASN A 125 -7.08 -42.13 24.15
N ASP A 126 -7.74 -42.05 22.99
CA ASP A 126 -7.16 -42.42 21.68
C ASP A 126 -6.49 -41.25 20.94
N SER A 127 -6.33 -40.11 21.62
CA SER A 127 -5.85 -38.83 21.10
C SER A 127 -6.75 -38.17 20.04
N VAL A 128 -7.98 -38.65 19.87
CA VAL A 128 -8.98 -38.02 19.01
C VAL A 128 -9.90 -37.16 19.86
N ALA A 129 -9.78 -35.83 19.77
CA ALA A 129 -10.49 -34.93 20.70
C ALA A 129 -12.03 -34.99 20.63
N CYS A 130 -12.61 -35.50 19.55
CA CYS A 130 -14.05 -35.56 19.34
C CYS A 130 -14.68 -36.91 19.67
N THR A 131 -13.88 -37.91 20.06
CA THR A 131 -14.39 -39.17 20.59
C THR A 131 -14.64 -39.00 22.08
N THR A 132 -15.73 -39.58 22.55
CA THR A 132 -15.95 -39.82 23.98
C THR A 132 -15.34 -41.17 24.29
N ASP A 133 -14.20 -41.14 24.98
CA ASP A 133 -13.43 -42.33 25.34
C ASP A 133 -13.91 -42.87 26.68
N VAL A 134 -14.45 -44.08 26.65
CA VAL A 134 -14.99 -44.73 27.85
C VAL A 134 -14.48 -46.16 27.90
N CYS A 135 -14.06 -46.58 29.09
CA CYS A 135 -13.86 -47.98 29.36
C CYS A 135 -15.19 -48.62 29.81
N ASP A 136 -15.65 -49.65 29.08
CA ASP A 136 -16.88 -50.37 29.42
C ASP A 136 -16.55 -51.69 30.11
N GLU A 137 -16.79 -51.74 31.42
CA GLU A 137 -16.59 -52.91 32.27
C GLU A 137 -17.54 -54.07 31.97
N ASN A 138 -18.74 -53.80 31.44
CA ASN A 138 -19.67 -54.89 31.11
C ASN A 138 -19.24 -55.61 29.82
N LEU A 139 -18.59 -54.88 28.92
CA LEU A 139 -18.11 -55.40 27.64
C LEU A 139 -16.62 -55.73 27.64
N ASN A 140 -15.91 -55.48 28.75
CA ASN A 140 -14.47 -55.65 28.90
C ASN A 140 -13.68 -55.08 27.71
N LYS A 141 -13.98 -53.83 27.34
CA LYS A 141 -13.32 -53.17 26.21
C LYS A 141 -13.28 -51.66 26.38
N ILE A 142 -12.28 -51.05 25.75
CA ILE A 142 -12.24 -49.60 25.53
C ILE A 142 -13.13 -49.27 24.34
N VAL A 143 -13.98 -48.25 24.51
CA VAL A 143 -14.92 -47.78 23.50
C VAL A 143 -14.66 -46.32 23.22
N HIS A 144 -14.41 -46.01 21.95
CA HIS A 144 -14.27 -44.65 21.44
C HIS A 144 -15.52 -44.31 20.63
N GLN A 145 -16.45 -43.56 21.22
CA GLN A 145 -17.69 -43.16 20.53
C GLN A 145 -17.54 -41.77 19.91
N PRO A 146 -17.68 -41.64 18.57
CA PRO A 146 -17.71 -40.32 17.93
C PRO A 146 -18.83 -39.46 18.50
N ASN A 147 -18.53 -38.20 18.78
CA ASN A 147 -19.50 -37.22 19.26
C ASN A 147 -19.38 -35.92 18.46
N ASP A 148 -20.28 -35.74 17.49
CA ASP A 148 -20.29 -34.60 16.57
C ASP A 148 -20.42 -33.25 17.31
N ASN A 149 -21.08 -33.22 18.47
CA ASN A 149 -21.22 -32.00 19.27
C ASN A 149 -19.88 -31.45 19.79
N LEU A 150 -18.85 -32.30 19.90
CA LEU A 150 -17.51 -31.88 20.30
C LEU A 150 -16.74 -31.19 19.15
N CYS A 151 -17.23 -31.32 17.91
CA CYS A 151 -16.61 -30.71 16.74
C CYS A 151 -17.24 -29.38 16.32
N ASN A 152 -18.42 -29.06 16.85
CA ASN A 152 -19.14 -27.85 16.47
C ASN A 152 -18.36 -26.59 16.88
N ASN A 153 -17.90 -25.84 15.90
CA ASN A 153 -17.12 -24.62 16.10
C ASN A 153 -17.99 -23.35 16.27
N GLY A 154 -19.31 -23.50 16.23
CA GLY A 154 -20.30 -22.43 16.33
C GLY A 154 -20.51 -21.62 15.04
N LEU A 155 -19.93 -22.04 13.92
CA LEU A 155 -20.16 -21.48 12.60
C LEU A 155 -21.29 -22.25 11.91
N PHE A 156 -22.17 -21.49 11.28
CA PHE A 156 -23.31 -22.01 10.55
C PHE A 156 -22.95 -22.29 9.09
N CYS A 157 -22.12 -21.46 8.44
CA CYS A 157 -21.95 -21.51 6.98
C CYS A 157 -21.01 -22.60 6.47
N ASP A 158 -20.06 -23.08 7.28
CA ASP A 158 -19.24 -24.25 6.95
C ASP A 158 -19.98 -25.59 7.16
N GLY A 159 -21.19 -25.52 7.72
CA GLY A 159 -22.12 -26.62 7.87
C GLY A 159 -21.79 -27.51 9.06
N THR A 160 -22.74 -28.36 9.45
CA THR A 160 -22.59 -29.20 10.64
C THR A 160 -21.40 -30.14 10.52
N GLU A 161 -20.43 -29.94 11.39
CA GLU A 161 -19.24 -30.76 11.51
C GLU A 161 -19.57 -32.11 12.13
N TYR A 162 -18.74 -33.09 11.83
CA TYR A 162 -18.90 -34.43 12.37
C TYR A 162 -17.57 -34.98 12.86
N CYS A 163 -17.64 -35.87 13.83
CA CYS A 163 -16.48 -36.55 14.35
C CYS A 163 -16.15 -37.76 13.48
N ASN A 164 -14.95 -37.79 12.92
CA ASN A 164 -14.41 -39.02 12.35
C ASN A 164 -13.53 -39.72 13.40
N PRO A 165 -13.82 -40.97 13.78
CA PRO A 165 -13.09 -41.69 14.83
C PRO A 165 -11.61 -41.93 14.57
N LEU A 166 -11.10 -41.70 13.35
CA LEU A 166 -9.70 -41.95 12.99
C LEU A 166 -8.88 -40.67 12.78
N ILE A 167 -9.53 -39.61 12.32
CA ILE A 167 -8.86 -38.38 11.86
C ILE A 167 -9.34 -37.12 12.60
N GLY A 168 -10.28 -37.25 13.53
CA GLY A 168 -10.83 -36.14 14.31
C GLY A 168 -11.91 -35.35 13.57
N CYS A 169 -12.15 -34.12 14.05
CA CYS A 169 -13.22 -33.28 13.54
C CYS A 169 -13.07 -32.99 12.06
N GLN A 170 -14.12 -33.31 11.30
CA GLN A 170 -14.19 -33.02 9.88
C GLN A 170 -15.19 -31.89 9.65
N PRO A 171 -14.85 -30.92 8.77
CA PRO A 171 -15.78 -29.87 8.41
C PRO A 171 -17.02 -30.46 7.75
N GLY A 172 -18.16 -29.82 8.00
CA GLY A 172 -19.42 -30.16 7.39
C GLY A 172 -19.46 -29.87 5.89
N THR A 173 -20.62 -30.13 5.29
CA THR A 173 -20.91 -29.61 3.95
C THR A 173 -21.38 -28.17 4.09
N ALA A 174 -20.63 -27.23 3.51
CA ALA A 174 -20.96 -25.82 3.56
C ALA A 174 -22.42 -25.54 3.15
N VAL A 175 -23.09 -24.65 3.88
CA VAL A 175 -24.49 -24.30 3.65
C VAL A 175 -24.63 -23.63 2.28
N SER A 176 -25.40 -24.26 1.39
CA SER A 176 -25.68 -23.73 0.07
C SER A 176 -26.91 -22.84 0.09
N CYS A 177 -26.70 -21.53 -0.06
CA CYS A 177 -27.79 -20.55 -0.12
C CYS A 177 -28.41 -20.36 -1.51
N THR A 178 -27.99 -21.14 -2.50
CA THR A 178 -28.40 -20.98 -3.91
C THR A 178 -29.90 -21.07 -4.15
N ALA A 179 -30.65 -21.73 -3.26
CA ALA A 179 -32.11 -21.79 -3.33
C ALA A 179 -32.80 -20.42 -3.15
N ASN A 180 -32.11 -19.47 -2.51
CA ASN A 180 -32.59 -18.09 -2.31
C ASN A 180 -32.06 -17.13 -3.38
N ASN A 181 -31.31 -17.61 -4.36
CA ASN A 181 -30.87 -16.77 -5.48
C ASN A 181 -32.09 -16.37 -6.30
N LEU A 182 -32.24 -15.07 -6.55
CA LEU A 182 -33.25 -14.56 -7.46
C LEU A 182 -32.59 -14.29 -8.81
N PRO A 183 -33.15 -14.81 -9.92
CA PRO A 183 -32.63 -14.50 -11.24
C PRO A 183 -32.75 -13.00 -11.53
N GLU A 184 -31.83 -12.51 -12.36
CA GLU A 184 -31.96 -11.18 -12.94
C GLU A 184 -33.16 -11.18 -13.91
N ILE A 185 -34.06 -10.20 -13.75
CA ILE A 185 -35.22 -10.05 -14.63
C ILE A 185 -34.93 -8.91 -15.61
N LEU A 186 -34.66 -9.29 -16.86
CA LEU A 186 -34.42 -8.39 -18.00
C LEU A 186 -35.51 -8.63 -19.07
N MET A 187 -36.76 -8.25 -18.78
CA MET A 187 -37.88 -8.49 -19.68
C MET A 187 -38.61 -7.20 -20.04
N CYS A 188 -38.83 -6.98 -21.34
CA CYS A 188 -39.69 -5.89 -21.83
C CYS A 188 -41.15 -6.33 -21.98
N THR A 189 -41.75 -6.92 -20.94
CA THR A 189 -43.18 -7.27 -20.93
C THR A 189 -43.81 -6.89 -19.59
N ASN A 190 -45.11 -6.57 -19.59
CA ASN A 190 -45.91 -6.21 -18.41
C ASN A 190 -46.16 -7.42 -17.50
N ASN A 191 -45.14 -8.19 -17.14
CA ASN A 191 -45.28 -9.40 -16.34
C ASN A 191 -44.16 -9.40 -15.31
N PRO A 192 -44.50 -9.37 -14.00
CA PRO A 192 -45.71 -9.98 -13.43
C PRO A 192 -46.94 -9.08 -13.17
N ASP A 193 -46.90 -7.76 -13.38
CA ASP A 193 -47.99 -6.87 -12.88
C ASP A 193 -49.08 -6.47 -13.90
N SER A 194 -48.93 -6.81 -15.19
CA SER A 194 -49.84 -6.44 -16.30
C SER A 194 -50.06 -4.94 -16.51
N ASN A 195 -49.20 -4.07 -15.99
CA ASN A 195 -49.29 -2.62 -16.15
C ASN A 195 -48.73 -2.17 -17.52
N PRO A 196 -49.53 -1.54 -18.40
CA PRO A 196 -49.13 -1.17 -19.75
C PRO A 196 -48.18 0.02 -19.87
N VAL A 197 -47.73 0.60 -18.75
CA VAL A 197 -46.93 1.85 -18.72
C VAL A 197 -45.58 1.68 -18.00
N THR A 198 -45.31 0.52 -17.40
CA THR A 198 -44.12 0.29 -16.56
C THR A 198 -43.39 -0.99 -16.98
N LEU A 199 -42.06 -0.96 -16.93
CA LEU A 199 -41.19 -2.11 -17.21
C LEU A 199 -40.64 -2.65 -15.88
N ASP A 200 -40.76 -3.96 -15.65
CA ASP A 200 -40.29 -4.62 -14.43
C ASP A 200 -38.78 -4.89 -14.51
N PHE A 201 -37.99 -4.17 -13.71
CA PHE A 201 -36.55 -4.40 -13.53
C PHE A 201 -36.27 -4.83 -12.09
N ALA A 202 -35.56 -5.95 -11.94
CA ALA A 202 -35.00 -6.36 -10.65
C ALA A 202 -33.55 -6.84 -10.85
N PRO A 203 -32.56 -6.20 -10.20
CA PRO A 203 -31.20 -6.72 -10.21
C PRO A 203 -31.23 -8.11 -9.57
N GLY A 204 -30.63 -9.10 -10.23
CA GLY A 204 -30.53 -10.45 -9.68
C GLY A 204 -29.94 -10.43 -8.27
N PHE A 205 -30.43 -11.31 -7.40
CA PHE A 205 -29.96 -11.41 -6.02
C PHE A 205 -29.20 -12.72 -5.83
N THR A 206 -27.94 -12.65 -5.41
CA THR A 206 -27.20 -13.85 -4.99
C THR A 206 -27.21 -13.92 -3.48
N SER A 207 -27.83 -14.97 -2.95
CA SER A 207 -27.88 -15.23 -1.52
C SER A 207 -26.53 -15.70 -1.01
N VAL A 208 -26.03 -14.98 -0.01
CA VAL A 208 -24.82 -15.30 0.74
C VAL A 208 -25.20 -15.80 2.13
N CYS A 209 -24.46 -16.78 2.65
CA CYS A 209 -24.62 -17.26 4.02
C CYS A 209 -24.07 -16.24 5.03
N ASN A 210 -24.78 -16.04 6.15
CA ASN A 210 -24.41 -15.09 7.20
C ASN A 210 -24.25 -15.79 8.56
N GLU A 211 -23.01 -15.82 9.05
CA GLU A 211 -22.62 -16.41 10.34
C GLU A 211 -23.14 -15.66 11.57
N ARG A 212 -23.52 -14.39 11.42
CA ARG A 212 -24.02 -13.60 12.56
C ARG A 212 -25.49 -13.89 12.86
N THR A 213 -26.23 -14.33 11.86
CA THR A 213 -27.69 -14.53 11.95
C THR A 213 -28.08 -15.98 11.72
N ASP A 214 -27.11 -16.88 11.59
CA ASP A 214 -27.27 -18.31 11.29
C ASP A 214 -28.27 -18.55 10.15
N SER A 215 -28.13 -17.77 9.07
CA SER A 215 -29.12 -17.76 8.00
C SER A 215 -28.54 -17.36 6.66
N CYS A 216 -29.14 -17.86 5.59
CA CYS A 216 -28.93 -17.30 4.25
C CYS A 216 -29.61 -15.94 4.12
N THR A 217 -28.94 -14.99 3.45
CA THR A 217 -29.55 -13.70 3.11
C THR A 217 -30.73 -13.90 2.16
N ILE A 218 -31.82 -13.16 2.36
CA ILE A 218 -33.04 -13.27 1.55
C ILE A 218 -33.17 -11.98 0.75
N GLY A 219 -33.22 -12.10 -0.57
CA GLY A 219 -33.51 -10.99 -1.46
C GLY A 219 -35.00 -10.75 -1.52
N THR A 220 -35.39 -9.50 -1.69
CA THR A 220 -36.76 -9.10 -2.03
C THR A 220 -36.74 -8.45 -3.41
N TYR A 221 -37.73 -8.76 -4.26
CA TYR A 221 -37.94 -8.01 -5.49
C TYR A 221 -38.44 -6.61 -5.12
N GLU A 222 -37.55 -5.61 -5.12
CA GLU A 222 -37.97 -4.21 -5.16
C GLU A 222 -38.05 -3.79 -6.63
N PHE A 223 -39.26 -3.67 -7.14
CA PHE A 223 -39.50 -3.21 -8.51
C PHE A 223 -39.31 -1.69 -8.57
N THR A 224 -38.24 -1.23 -9.19
CA THR A 224 -38.00 0.20 -9.42
C THR A 224 -38.70 0.64 -10.71
N HIS A 225 -39.65 1.54 -10.59
CA HIS A 225 -40.41 2.09 -11.71
C HIS A 225 -39.67 3.32 -12.24
N THR A 226 -38.69 3.11 -13.13
CA THR A 226 -37.90 4.21 -13.69
C THR A 226 -37.73 4.03 -15.18
N CYS A 227 -37.97 5.10 -15.94
CA CYS A 227 -37.72 5.11 -17.37
C CYS A 227 -36.20 5.13 -17.59
N ASN A 228 -35.61 4.01 -18.02
CA ASN A 228 -34.16 3.90 -18.19
C ASN A 228 -33.78 4.00 -19.68
N ALA A 229 -33.05 5.07 -20.00
CA ALA A 229 -32.53 5.39 -21.33
C ALA A 229 -31.62 4.33 -21.94
N ASN A 230 -30.91 3.54 -21.12
CA ASN A 230 -29.75 2.80 -21.59
C ASN A 230 -30.00 1.35 -22.00
N MET A 231 -31.24 0.86 -21.92
CA MET A 231 -31.59 -0.45 -22.52
C MET A 231 -32.89 -0.44 -23.36
N CYS A 232 -33.60 0.69 -23.43
CA CYS A 232 -34.81 0.89 -24.24
C CYS A 232 -34.97 2.30 -24.85
N GLY A 233 -33.90 3.11 -24.95
CA GLY A 233 -33.87 4.28 -25.83
C GLY A 233 -34.80 5.45 -25.49
N ALA A 234 -35.09 5.72 -24.21
CA ALA A 234 -35.79 6.94 -23.80
C ALA A 234 -34.78 8.02 -23.40
N GLU A 235 -34.74 9.18 -24.06
CA GLU A 235 -33.65 10.16 -23.87
C GLU A 235 -33.86 11.17 -22.71
N CYS A 236 -35.05 11.26 -22.09
CA CYS A 236 -35.32 12.22 -20.99
C CYS A 236 -36.52 11.86 -20.10
N GLU A 237 -36.59 12.43 -18.88
CA GLU A 237 -37.73 12.31 -17.96
C GLU A 237 -38.76 13.44 -18.14
N LEU A 238 -40.06 13.14 -18.05
CA LEU A 238 -41.13 14.13 -18.25
C LEU A 238 -41.04 15.28 -17.23
N GLY A 239 -40.81 16.50 -17.72
CA GLY A 239 -40.64 17.69 -16.89
C GLY A 239 -39.19 18.01 -16.51
N GLU A 240 -38.22 17.22 -16.98
CA GLU A 240 -36.80 17.55 -16.89
C GLU A 240 -36.45 18.73 -17.82
N GLU A 241 -35.50 19.57 -17.38
CA GLU A 241 -34.98 20.72 -18.12
C GLU A 241 -33.53 20.50 -18.52
N LEU A 242 -33.19 20.73 -19.78
CA LEU A 242 -31.82 20.68 -20.30
C LEU A 242 -31.40 22.07 -20.76
N ALA A 243 -30.29 22.56 -20.22
CA ALA A 243 -29.63 23.76 -20.71
C ALA A 243 -28.73 23.39 -21.90
N ILE A 244 -28.96 24.03 -23.04
CA ILE A 244 -28.18 23.88 -24.27
C ILE A 244 -27.38 25.16 -24.46
N GLU A 245 -26.06 25.03 -24.52
CA GLU A 245 -25.15 26.15 -24.81
C GLU A 245 -25.33 26.61 -26.26
N CYS A 246 -25.29 27.92 -26.45
CA CYS A 246 -25.28 28.55 -27.75
C CYS A 246 -24.26 29.69 -27.81
N GLY A 247 -23.50 29.74 -28.91
CA GLY A 247 -22.39 30.69 -29.11
C GLY A 247 -21.02 30.10 -28.80
N THR A 248 -19.99 30.95 -28.69
CA THR A 248 -18.61 30.58 -28.32
C THR A 248 -18.12 31.44 -27.15
N ASP A 249 -17.23 30.88 -26.33
CA ASP A 249 -16.57 31.58 -25.20
C ASP A 249 -15.12 31.97 -25.53
N VAL A 250 -14.87 32.37 -26.78
CA VAL A 250 -13.54 32.79 -27.22
C VAL A 250 -13.51 34.32 -27.29
N GLY A 251 -12.55 34.93 -26.59
CA GLY A 251 -12.41 36.38 -26.53
C GLY A 251 -13.31 37.07 -25.50
N GLU A 252 -13.92 38.19 -25.90
CA GLU A 252 -14.95 38.91 -25.13
C GLU A 252 -16.37 38.38 -25.39
N CYS A 253 -16.54 37.42 -26.30
CA CYS A 253 -17.81 36.70 -26.43
C CYS A 253 -18.08 35.86 -25.19
N ARG A 254 -19.36 35.76 -24.88
CA ARG A 254 -19.88 34.86 -23.85
C ARG A 254 -20.96 34.01 -24.48
N SER A 255 -20.87 32.71 -24.31
CA SER A 255 -21.90 31.74 -24.63
C SER A 255 -23.14 32.03 -23.76
N GLY A 256 -24.31 31.93 -24.38
CA GLY A 256 -25.58 31.95 -23.68
C GLY A 256 -26.15 30.54 -23.56
N GLU A 257 -27.26 30.41 -22.83
CA GLU A 257 -27.97 29.14 -22.70
C GLU A 257 -29.42 29.26 -23.18
N ILE A 258 -29.94 28.15 -23.69
CA ILE A 258 -31.37 27.93 -23.95
C ILE A 258 -31.82 26.75 -23.11
N VAL A 259 -32.91 26.92 -22.36
CA VAL A 259 -33.53 25.82 -21.62
C VAL A 259 -34.62 25.17 -22.49
N VAL A 260 -34.47 23.86 -22.73
CA VAL A 260 -35.50 23.02 -23.38
C VAL A 260 -36.10 22.06 -22.36
N GLN A 261 -37.39 21.76 -22.50
CA GLN A 261 -38.08 20.81 -21.63
C GLN A 261 -38.29 19.47 -22.34
N CYS A 262 -38.31 18.39 -21.57
CA CYS A 262 -38.69 17.08 -22.07
C CYS A 262 -40.20 16.99 -22.31
N THR A 263 -40.60 16.52 -23.49
CA THR A 263 -42.00 16.40 -23.91
C THR A 263 -42.65 15.11 -23.43
N SER A 264 -43.99 15.01 -23.53
CA SER A 264 -44.76 13.81 -23.19
C SER A 264 -44.45 12.57 -24.03
N SER A 265 -43.65 12.70 -25.08
CA SER A 265 -43.16 11.61 -25.93
C SER A 265 -41.73 11.17 -25.59
N CYS A 266 -41.14 11.66 -24.48
CA CYS A 266 -39.75 11.41 -24.09
C CYS A 266 -38.73 11.89 -25.14
N GLU A 267 -39.03 13.03 -25.78
CA GLU A 267 -38.13 13.74 -26.69
C GLU A 267 -37.93 15.17 -26.19
N TRP A 268 -36.72 15.73 -26.35
CA TRP A 268 -36.43 17.13 -26.02
C TRP A 268 -37.12 18.09 -27.00
N GLU A 269 -37.70 19.18 -26.49
CA GLU A 269 -38.22 20.24 -27.36
C GLU A 269 -37.10 20.86 -28.22
N SER A 270 -37.42 21.21 -29.47
CA SER A 270 -36.45 21.85 -30.37
C SER A 270 -36.02 23.24 -29.86
N ASP A 271 -34.72 23.49 -29.95
CA ASP A 271 -34.03 24.76 -29.69
C ASP A 271 -34.23 25.81 -30.81
N ARG A 272 -34.69 25.38 -31.98
CA ARG A 272 -34.75 26.20 -33.20
C ARG A 272 -35.64 27.44 -33.02
N GLY A 273 -34.99 28.61 -32.91
CA GLY A 273 -35.64 29.92 -32.80
C GLY A 273 -35.78 30.47 -31.39
N LYS A 274 -35.32 29.76 -30.36
CA LYS A 274 -35.18 30.31 -29.00
C LYS A 274 -33.95 31.25 -28.96
N ALA A 275 -34.06 32.35 -28.24
CA ALA A 275 -32.97 33.31 -28.06
C ALA A 275 -32.08 32.88 -26.90
N CYS A 276 -30.75 32.94 -27.09
CA CYS A 276 -29.76 32.68 -26.06
C CYS A 276 -29.87 33.68 -24.92
N VAL A 277 -29.97 33.18 -23.69
CA VAL A 277 -29.98 34.01 -22.49
C VAL A 277 -28.54 34.20 -22.04
N GLY A 278 -28.06 35.46 -22.01
CA GLY A 278 -26.72 35.81 -21.49
C GLY A 278 -25.59 35.96 -22.52
N GLU A 279 -25.88 35.72 -23.82
CA GLU A 279 -24.88 35.75 -24.89
C GLU A 279 -24.39 37.18 -25.23
N ILE A 280 -23.09 37.35 -25.47
CA ILE A 280 -22.48 38.57 -26.04
C ILE A 280 -22.12 38.28 -27.50
N LYS A 281 -22.57 39.13 -28.43
CA LYS A 281 -22.40 38.91 -29.88
C LYS A 281 -21.08 39.48 -30.43
N PRO A 282 -20.52 38.88 -31.49
CA PRO A 282 -19.35 39.40 -32.22
C PRO A 282 -19.51 40.84 -32.69
N VAL A 283 -18.44 41.63 -32.58
CA VAL A 283 -18.29 42.99 -33.15
C VAL A 283 -16.94 43.12 -33.88
N ASN A 284 -16.67 44.23 -34.57
CA ASN A 284 -15.39 44.43 -35.28
C ASN A 284 -14.19 44.58 -34.32
N GLU A 285 -13.00 44.12 -34.74
CA GLU A 285 -11.74 44.20 -33.96
C GLU A 285 -11.24 45.63 -33.75
N ILE A 286 -10.53 45.83 -32.63
CA ILE A 286 -9.80 47.06 -32.27
C ILE A 286 -8.46 46.65 -31.60
N CYS A 287 -7.35 47.42 -31.72
CA CYS A 287 -6.05 47.05 -31.10
C CYS A 287 -6.12 47.26 -29.57
N ASP A 288 -6.88 46.44 -28.86
CA ASP A 288 -7.02 46.47 -27.39
C ASP A 288 -6.53 45.18 -26.72
N GLY A 289 -5.99 44.24 -27.51
CA GLY A 289 -5.45 42.97 -27.04
C GLY A 289 -6.55 41.95 -26.75
N LYS A 290 -7.73 42.10 -27.34
CA LYS A 290 -8.88 41.19 -27.16
C LYS A 290 -9.38 40.65 -28.51
N ASP A 291 -10.21 39.62 -28.44
CA ASP A 291 -10.87 39.00 -29.59
C ASP A 291 -12.34 39.44 -29.55
N ASN A 292 -12.66 40.49 -30.32
CA ASN A 292 -13.97 41.15 -30.31
C ASN A 292 -14.95 40.53 -31.31
N ASN A 293 -14.46 39.91 -32.38
CA ASN A 293 -15.24 39.26 -33.42
C ASN A 293 -15.40 37.75 -33.19
N CYS A 294 -14.72 37.22 -32.17
CA CYS A 294 -14.87 35.88 -31.61
C CYS A 294 -14.53 34.78 -32.61
N ASN A 295 -13.56 35.04 -33.48
CA ASN A 295 -13.02 34.08 -34.42
C ASN A 295 -11.81 33.30 -33.87
N GLY A 296 -11.35 33.64 -32.66
CA GLY A 296 -10.26 32.97 -31.96
C GLY A 296 -8.87 33.55 -32.21
N LEU A 297 -8.78 34.71 -32.86
CA LEU A 297 -7.56 35.47 -33.04
C LEU A 297 -7.71 36.83 -32.34
N THR A 298 -6.59 37.39 -31.89
CA THR A 298 -6.57 38.68 -31.19
C THR A 298 -6.04 39.75 -32.14
N ASP A 299 -6.74 40.89 -32.23
CA ASP A 299 -6.34 42.09 -32.96
C ASP A 299 -5.97 41.85 -34.45
N GLU A 300 -6.58 40.87 -35.13
CA GLU A 300 -6.25 40.56 -36.51
C GLU A 300 -6.93 41.49 -37.54
N GLY A 301 -6.30 41.68 -38.69
CA GLY A 301 -6.86 42.49 -39.80
C GLY A 301 -6.84 44.01 -39.57
N LEU A 302 -6.24 44.48 -38.48
CA LEU A 302 -6.10 45.89 -38.15
C LEU A 302 -4.93 46.54 -38.91
N GLY A 303 -5.20 47.03 -40.11
CA GLY A 303 -4.15 47.63 -40.96
C GLY A 303 -4.50 48.89 -41.74
N ASN A 304 -5.74 49.37 -41.72
CA ASN A 304 -6.19 50.28 -42.79
C ASN A 304 -6.87 51.59 -42.37
N GLU A 305 -6.92 51.96 -41.09
CA GLU A 305 -7.58 53.20 -40.66
C GLU A 305 -6.72 54.02 -39.69
N PHE A 306 -5.86 54.90 -40.22
CA PHE A 306 -5.18 55.92 -39.42
C PHE A 306 -5.74 57.31 -39.73
N GLU A 307 -6.60 57.81 -38.85
CA GLU A 307 -7.31 59.08 -39.08
C GLU A 307 -6.41 60.32 -38.91
N LYS A 308 -5.27 60.25 -38.21
CA LYS A 308 -4.25 61.33 -38.15
C LYS A 308 -2.96 60.94 -37.40
N LEU A 309 -1.80 60.92 -38.07
CA LEU A 309 -0.50 60.87 -37.37
C LEU A 309 0.24 62.19 -37.55
N LYS A 310 0.30 62.99 -36.48
CA LYS A 310 1.08 64.23 -36.43
C LYS A 310 2.39 63.96 -35.69
N TYR A 311 3.52 64.11 -36.36
CA TYR A 311 4.83 63.93 -35.74
C TYR A 311 5.72 65.17 -35.96
N SER A 312 6.43 65.58 -34.91
CA SER A 312 7.31 66.75 -34.97
C SER A 312 8.56 66.40 -34.19
N ALA A 313 9.69 66.25 -34.89
CA ALA A 313 10.97 65.99 -34.25
C ALA A 313 11.59 67.32 -33.80
N VAL A 314 11.08 67.90 -32.71
CA VAL A 314 11.72 69.05 -32.06
C VAL A 314 12.54 68.52 -30.90
N ASN A 315 13.87 68.69 -30.94
CA ASN A 315 14.78 68.36 -29.83
C ASN A 315 14.81 66.87 -29.40
N THR A 316 14.90 65.92 -30.34
CA THR A 316 15.10 64.50 -29.96
C THR A 316 16.54 64.15 -29.54
N GLY A 317 17.52 65.06 -29.72
CA GLY A 317 18.92 64.77 -29.36
C GLY A 317 19.58 63.68 -30.22
N ASP A 318 18.85 63.12 -31.17
CA ASP A 318 19.35 62.22 -32.19
C ASP A 318 19.95 63.07 -33.31
N VAL A 319 21.26 63.23 -33.24
CA VAL A 319 22.08 63.79 -34.31
C VAL A 319 21.90 62.87 -35.53
N ILE A 320 21.29 63.37 -36.60
CA ILE A 320 21.44 62.76 -37.91
C ILE A 320 22.90 62.99 -38.29
N LEU A 321 23.77 62.03 -37.91
CA LEU A 321 25.15 61.98 -38.38
C LEU A 321 25.07 61.58 -39.85
N LEU A 322 25.17 62.57 -40.74
CA LEU A 322 25.62 62.31 -42.10
C LEU A 322 27.13 62.05 -41.98
N ASP A 323 27.51 60.78 -41.98
CA ASP A 323 28.92 60.39 -42.00
C ASP A 323 29.60 61.08 -43.20
N GLY A 324 30.67 61.84 -42.95
CA GLY A 324 31.46 62.53 -43.99
C GLY A 324 31.63 64.04 -43.82
N PHE A 325 30.75 64.74 -43.08
CA PHE A 325 30.82 66.21 -42.95
C PHE A 325 31.44 66.67 -41.61
N SER A 326 32.78 66.65 -41.51
CA SER A 326 33.50 67.10 -40.30
C SER A 326 33.93 68.59 -40.30
N ALA A 327 33.50 69.39 -41.28
CA ALA A 327 34.07 70.72 -41.55
C ALA A 327 33.17 71.96 -41.25
N PHE A 328 32.00 71.79 -40.63
CA PHE A 328 31.08 72.92 -40.36
C PHE A 328 31.06 73.34 -38.89
N SER A 329 31.28 74.63 -38.62
CA SER A 329 31.16 75.18 -37.27
C SER A 329 29.72 75.61 -36.95
N GLU A 330 29.03 74.82 -36.13
CA GLU A 330 27.91 75.13 -35.21
C GLU A 330 26.97 76.33 -35.50
N GLU A 331 26.37 76.44 -36.70
CA GLU A 331 25.23 77.36 -36.92
C GLU A 331 23.95 76.62 -37.36
N ARG A 332 23.28 75.97 -36.39
CA ARG A 332 21.87 75.49 -36.40
C ARG A 332 21.40 74.68 -37.62
N VAL A 333 21.20 73.37 -37.39
CA VAL A 333 20.34 72.50 -38.21
C VAL A 333 18.95 72.48 -37.57
N ASP A 334 17.91 72.89 -38.31
CA ASP A 334 16.53 72.81 -37.85
C ASP A 334 15.93 71.46 -38.31
N PHE A 335 15.50 70.64 -37.35
CA PHE A 335 15.07 69.26 -37.58
C PHE A 335 13.61 69.15 -38.04
N PHE A 336 13.39 68.12 -38.85
CA PHE A 336 12.20 67.69 -39.58
C PHE A 336 10.82 68.05 -38.99
N HIS A 337 9.99 68.75 -39.78
CA HIS A 337 8.55 68.93 -39.50
C HIS A 337 7.71 68.25 -40.59
N GLY A 338 6.74 67.40 -40.21
CA GLY A 338 5.81 66.79 -41.18
C GLY A 338 4.52 66.25 -40.58
N TRP A 339 3.61 65.78 -41.44
CA TRP A 339 2.37 65.10 -41.05
C TRP A 339 1.99 64.07 -42.11
N ILE A 340 1.27 63.03 -41.68
CA ILE A 340 0.70 62.02 -42.57
C ILE A 340 -0.75 61.80 -42.18
N TYR A 341 -1.62 61.75 -43.18
CA TYR A 341 -3.01 61.40 -43.02
C TYR A 341 -3.41 60.40 -44.10
N GLN A 342 -4.30 59.48 -43.72
CA GLN A 342 -4.95 58.56 -44.63
C GLN A 342 -6.41 58.96 -44.74
N GLU A 343 -6.82 59.38 -45.93
CA GLU A 343 -8.22 59.72 -46.23
C GLU A 343 -8.63 58.87 -47.44
N ASP A 344 -9.73 58.12 -47.31
CA ASP A 344 -10.29 57.30 -48.39
C ASP A 344 -9.28 56.36 -49.09
N GLY A 345 -8.39 55.73 -48.32
CA GLY A 345 -7.39 54.79 -48.81
C GLY A 345 -6.18 55.44 -49.52
N ARG A 346 -6.12 56.78 -49.57
CA ARG A 346 -4.99 57.55 -50.07
C ARG A 346 -4.16 58.09 -48.90
N VAL A 347 -2.84 57.98 -49.03
CA VAL A 347 -1.89 58.48 -48.04
C VAL A 347 -1.27 59.76 -48.57
N ASP A 348 -1.44 60.85 -47.85
CA ASP A 348 -0.84 62.14 -48.19
C ASP A 348 0.00 62.64 -46.99
N GLY A 349 1.20 63.14 -47.28
CA GLY A 349 2.08 63.68 -46.24
C GLY A 349 3.28 64.44 -46.82
N GLU A 350 3.69 65.50 -46.13
CA GLU A 350 4.86 66.30 -46.50
C GLU A 350 5.76 66.52 -45.28
N GLY A 351 7.06 66.61 -45.53
CA GLY A 351 8.08 66.95 -44.55
C GLY A 351 9.13 67.92 -45.11
N SER A 352 9.88 68.60 -44.25
CA SER A 352 11.03 69.40 -44.70
C SER A 352 12.17 69.41 -43.69
N LEU A 353 13.40 69.45 -44.18
CA LEU A 353 14.64 69.64 -43.42
C LEU A 353 15.37 70.88 -43.93
N HIS A 354 15.82 71.72 -43.00
CA HIS A 354 16.58 72.93 -43.31
C HIS A 354 17.89 72.95 -42.51
N ALA A 355 19.02 72.90 -43.21
CA ALA A 355 20.34 72.95 -42.62
C ALA A 355 21.11 74.18 -43.12
N ARG A 356 21.87 74.82 -42.22
CA ARG A 356 22.80 75.89 -42.57
C ARG A 356 24.15 75.59 -41.93
N GLY A 357 25.22 75.96 -42.63
CA GLY A 357 26.58 75.75 -42.17
C GLY A 357 27.51 76.82 -42.69
N THR A 358 28.57 77.09 -41.92
CA THR A 358 29.70 77.89 -42.38
C THR A 358 30.95 77.02 -42.30
N SER A 359 31.70 76.93 -43.40
CA SER A 359 32.96 76.19 -43.43
C SER A 359 34.09 76.95 -42.74
N SER A 360 35.22 76.26 -42.52
CA SER A 360 36.43 76.83 -41.90
C SER A 360 37.00 78.07 -42.62
N ASN A 361 36.82 78.19 -43.94
CA ASN A 361 37.24 79.34 -44.75
C ASN A 361 36.20 80.49 -44.81
N GLY A 362 35.06 80.36 -44.11
CA GLY A 362 34.03 81.39 -43.98
C GLY A 362 32.91 81.33 -45.03
N THR A 363 32.94 80.35 -45.94
CA THR A 363 31.88 80.13 -46.92
C THR A 363 30.62 79.62 -46.24
N LYS A 364 29.47 80.25 -46.52
CA LYS A 364 28.18 79.83 -45.98
C LYS A 364 27.45 78.94 -46.97
N VAL A 365 26.87 77.86 -46.49
CA VAL A 365 26.05 76.91 -47.24
C VAL A 365 24.69 76.74 -46.57
N GLN A 366 23.63 76.66 -47.36
CA GLN A 366 22.30 76.29 -46.90
C GLN A 366 21.80 75.10 -47.73
N ILE A 367 21.23 74.10 -47.06
CA ILE A 367 20.62 72.92 -47.66
C ILE A 367 19.16 72.87 -47.25
N ASN A 368 18.26 72.68 -48.22
CA ASN A 368 16.83 72.49 -47.98
C ASN A 368 16.42 71.17 -48.64
N LEU A 369 15.86 70.25 -47.84
CA LEU A 369 15.25 69.02 -48.33
C LEU A 369 13.74 69.08 -48.13
N LYS A 370 12.97 68.73 -49.15
CA LYS A 370 11.52 68.50 -49.04
C LYS A 370 11.23 67.01 -49.20
N PHE A 371 10.42 66.47 -48.30
CA PHE A 371 9.98 65.08 -48.31
C PHE A 371 8.50 65.01 -48.66
N THR A 372 8.11 64.07 -49.50
CA THR A 372 6.70 63.81 -49.85
C THR A 372 6.44 62.31 -49.74
N VAL A 373 5.42 61.90 -49.01
CA VAL A 373 5.07 60.49 -48.85
C VAL A 373 4.59 59.92 -50.18
N ILE A 374 5.05 58.72 -50.52
CA ILE A 374 4.68 58.03 -51.76
C ILE A 374 3.87 56.78 -51.46
N GLU A 375 4.28 56.00 -50.46
CA GLU A 375 3.64 54.74 -50.10
C GLU A 375 3.85 54.39 -48.62
N ILE A 376 2.91 53.63 -48.05
CA ILE A 376 3.11 52.92 -46.78
C ILE A 376 3.69 51.54 -47.10
N ILE A 377 4.81 51.21 -46.46
CA ILE A 377 5.52 49.93 -46.66
C ILE A 377 4.98 48.88 -45.69
N GLU A 378 4.79 49.26 -44.43
CA GLU A 378 4.38 48.34 -43.36
C GLU A 378 3.55 49.10 -42.33
N SER A 379 2.52 48.44 -41.82
CA SER A 379 1.68 48.96 -40.75
C SER A 379 1.18 47.81 -39.88
N ASP A 380 1.42 47.91 -38.57
CA ASP A 380 0.94 46.99 -37.54
C ASP A 380 0.63 47.75 -36.22
N CYS A 381 0.19 47.06 -35.17
CA CYS A 381 -0.11 47.70 -33.88
C CYS A 381 1.16 48.20 -33.13
N GLU A 382 2.38 47.97 -33.62
CA GLU A 382 3.64 48.45 -33.02
C GLU A 382 4.24 49.67 -33.75
N LYS A 383 4.20 49.68 -35.09
CA LYS A 383 4.91 50.66 -35.93
C LYS A 383 4.23 50.89 -37.28
N VAL A 384 4.54 52.04 -37.86
CA VAL A 384 4.19 52.40 -39.24
C VAL A 384 5.47 52.80 -39.97
N THR A 385 5.72 52.19 -41.12
CA THR A 385 6.85 52.53 -42.00
C THR A 385 6.33 53.04 -43.34
N TRP A 386 6.80 54.20 -43.78
CA TRP A 386 6.43 54.79 -45.06
C TRP A 386 7.65 55.29 -45.84
N ARG A 387 7.52 55.30 -47.16
CA ARG A 387 8.52 55.82 -48.09
C ARG A 387 8.23 57.25 -48.46
N ASN A 388 9.27 58.06 -48.52
CA ASN A 388 9.21 59.46 -48.92
C ASN A 388 10.11 59.69 -50.14
N SER A 389 9.64 60.46 -51.12
CA SER A 389 10.51 61.13 -52.09
C SER A 389 11.17 62.31 -51.39
N ALA A 390 12.50 62.35 -51.39
CA ALA A 390 13.31 63.44 -50.90
C ALA A 390 13.83 64.26 -52.08
N ARG A 391 13.61 65.57 -52.07
CA ARG A 391 14.14 66.50 -53.06
C ARG A 391 15.02 67.53 -52.39
N GLY A 392 16.30 67.58 -52.78
CA GLY A 392 17.29 68.49 -52.21
C GLY A 392 17.56 69.72 -53.06
N THR A 393 17.89 70.83 -52.40
CA THR A 393 18.48 72.03 -53.00
C THR A 393 19.55 72.57 -52.06
N TYR A 394 20.63 73.12 -52.60
CA TYR A 394 21.63 73.82 -51.80
C TYR A 394 21.98 75.20 -52.37
N TRP A 395 22.51 76.05 -51.51
CA TRP A 395 22.92 77.41 -51.82
C TRP A 395 24.25 77.73 -51.16
N VAL A 396 25.24 78.15 -51.94
CA VAL A 396 26.47 78.75 -51.45
C VAL A 396 26.32 80.26 -51.52
N TYR A 397 26.51 80.95 -50.40
CA TYR A 397 26.27 82.40 -50.34
C TYR A 397 27.30 83.16 -51.20
N GLY A 398 26.84 83.69 -52.34
CA GLY A 398 27.68 84.44 -53.29
C GLY A 398 27.67 83.87 -54.71
N GLU A 399 27.25 82.61 -54.86
CA GLU A 399 27.03 81.94 -56.15
C GLU A 399 25.54 81.58 -56.27
N GLY A 400 25.06 81.41 -57.51
CA GLY A 400 23.66 81.02 -57.75
C GLY A 400 23.35 79.61 -57.24
N THR A 401 22.07 79.23 -57.24
CA THR A 401 21.68 77.83 -56.96
C THR A 401 22.15 76.93 -58.08
N GLU A 402 22.85 75.84 -57.77
CA GLU A 402 23.08 74.75 -58.70
C GLU A 402 22.72 73.41 -58.05
N ALA A 403 22.21 72.51 -58.89
CA ALA A 403 21.70 71.17 -58.65
C ALA A 403 20.39 70.99 -57.84
N ILE A 404 19.53 70.14 -58.40
CA ILE A 404 18.35 69.54 -57.81
C ILE A 404 18.56 68.03 -57.93
N GLU A 405 18.46 67.31 -56.83
CA GLU A 405 18.57 65.85 -56.78
C GLU A 405 17.35 65.27 -56.07
N GLU A 406 16.86 64.13 -56.57
CA GLU A 406 15.70 63.42 -56.04
C GLU A 406 16.09 61.98 -55.68
N ASP A 407 15.83 61.58 -54.44
CA ASP A 407 16.08 60.24 -53.92
C ASP A 407 14.94 59.78 -52.98
N TYR A 408 15.02 58.60 -52.38
CA TYR A 408 13.99 58.03 -51.53
C TYR A 408 14.48 57.72 -50.12
N VAL A 409 13.62 57.95 -49.13
CA VAL A 409 13.92 57.63 -47.73
C VAL A 409 12.74 56.99 -47.02
N ASP A 410 13.03 55.92 -46.28
CA ASP A 410 12.05 55.21 -45.48
C ASP A 410 12.07 55.72 -44.04
N VAL A 411 10.90 55.98 -43.49
CA VAL A 411 10.73 56.48 -42.13
C VAL A 411 9.79 55.56 -41.37
N THR A 412 10.24 55.10 -40.20
CA THR A 412 9.47 54.27 -39.29
C THR A 412 9.09 55.09 -38.05
N TYR A 413 7.80 55.10 -37.71
CA TYR A 413 7.27 55.64 -36.47
C TYR A 413 6.80 54.50 -35.56
N TYR A 414 7.28 54.48 -34.33
CA TYR A 414 6.86 53.50 -33.32
C TYR A 414 5.72 54.07 -32.49
N LEU A 415 4.52 53.51 -32.62
CA LEU A 415 3.27 54.02 -32.05
C LEU A 415 3.34 54.15 -30.52
N LEU A 416 3.93 53.15 -29.85
CA LEU A 416 4.01 53.10 -28.39
C LEU A 416 5.05 54.06 -27.79
N THR A 417 6.16 54.28 -28.48
CA THR A 417 7.29 55.07 -27.93
C THR A 417 7.32 56.50 -28.44
N GLY A 418 6.56 56.79 -29.50
CA GLY A 418 6.60 58.08 -30.21
C GLY A 418 7.93 58.36 -30.91
N LYS A 419 8.83 57.36 -31.00
CA LYS A 419 10.14 57.50 -31.64
C LYS A 419 10.03 57.38 -33.16
N ILE A 420 10.86 58.14 -33.85
CA ILE A 420 11.02 58.09 -35.30
C ILE A 420 12.40 57.54 -35.61
N LYS A 421 12.48 56.60 -36.55
CA LYS A 421 13.73 56.12 -37.12
C LYS A 421 13.70 56.37 -38.63
N VAL A 422 14.73 57.04 -39.14
CA VAL A 422 14.96 57.18 -40.57
C VAL A 422 15.93 56.08 -40.98
N VAL A 423 15.58 55.30 -42.01
CA VAL A 423 16.42 54.23 -42.54
C VAL A 423 16.67 54.55 -44.01
N GLY A 424 17.89 55.02 -44.32
CA GLY A 424 18.34 55.21 -45.70
C GLY A 424 18.46 53.85 -46.38
N VAL A 425 17.87 53.72 -47.57
CA VAL A 425 18.04 52.53 -48.42
C VAL A 425 19.11 52.90 -49.45
N GLY A 426 20.33 52.46 -49.21
CA GLY A 426 21.50 52.90 -49.97
C GLY A 426 22.04 54.22 -49.42
N ASP A 427 23.35 54.44 -49.57
CA ASP A 427 23.96 55.71 -49.24
C ASP A 427 23.15 56.81 -49.93
N VAL A 428 22.49 57.67 -49.14
CA VAL A 428 21.99 58.95 -49.68
C VAL A 428 23.22 59.81 -49.85
N ASP A 429 24.09 59.38 -50.75
CA ASP A 429 25.20 60.14 -51.24
C ASP A 429 24.57 61.14 -52.20
N PHE A 430 24.13 62.27 -51.64
CA PHE A 430 24.09 63.49 -52.42
C PHE A 430 25.55 63.78 -52.77
N GLU A 431 26.05 63.16 -53.83
CA GLU A 431 27.36 63.44 -54.41
C GLU A 431 27.29 64.88 -54.92
N PHE A 432 27.51 65.86 -54.04
CA PHE A 432 27.77 67.26 -54.37
C PHE A 432 29.17 67.40 -55.02
N GLU A 433 29.58 66.38 -55.78
CA GLU A 433 30.96 66.05 -56.13
C GLU A 433 31.61 67.05 -57.09
N ASP A 434 30.86 67.92 -57.79
CA ASP A 434 31.48 68.79 -58.81
C ASP A 434 31.66 70.27 -58.41
N ILE A 435 31.05 70.75 -57.31
CA ILE A 435 31.10 72.18 -56.92
C ILE A 435 31.79 72.41 -55.58
N ILE A 436 31.70 71.47 -54.63
CA ILE A 436 32.36 71.61 -53.33
C ILE A 436 33.87 71.32 -53.47
N ASP A 437 34.29 70.29 -54.20
CA ASP A 437 35.71 69.92 -54.34
C ASP A 437 36.56 70.96 -55.09
N ASN A 438 35.99 71.73 -56.02
CA ASN A 438 36.74 72.76 -56.77
C ASN A 438 36.95 74.08 -56.00
N ASN A 439 36.24 74.31 -54.89
CA ASN A 439 36.37 75.52 -54.06
C ASN A 439 36.84 75.23 -52.62
N PHE A 440 37.16 73.97 -52.29
CA PHE A 440 37.55 73.51 -50.95
C PHE A 440 38.83 72.64 -50.90
N GLU A 441 39.83 72.91 -51.74
CA GLU A 441 41.21 72.47 -51.44
C GLU A 441 41.84 73.43 -50.39
N GLY A 442 41.91 72.97 -49.13
CA GLY A 442 42.58 73.67 -48.03
C GLY A 442 42.23 73.14 -46.64
#